data_AF-A0A355RVS3-F1
#
_entry.id   AF-A0A355RVS3-F1
#
_cell.length_a   1.000
_cell.length_b   1.000
_cell.length_c   1.000
_cell.angle_alpha   90.00
_cell.angle_beta   90.00
_cell.angle_gamma   90.00
#
_symmetry.space_group_name_H-M   'P 1'
#
loop_
_entity.id
_entity.type
_entity.pdbx_description
1 polymer ?
#
loop_
_entity_poly.entity_id
_entity_poly.type
_entity_poly.pdbx_seq_one_letter_code
_entity_poly.pdbx_strand_id
1 'polypeptide(L)' 'MDNILIIEDEQKVSEVLKAYLEREGYKVYCTA' A
#
# COMPACT_ATOMS: atom_id res chain seq x y z
N MET A 1 7.51 13.66 -1.38
CA MET A 1 7.48 12.31 -1.98
C MET A 1 7.14 11.44 -0.81
N ASP A 2 5.85 11.16 -0.71
CA ASP A 2 5.24 10.85 0.58
C ASP A 2 5.13 9.33 0.70
N ASN A 3 5.46 8.83 1.89
CA ASN A 3 5.52 7.40 2.16
C ASN A 3 4.25 6.98 2.92
N ILE A 4 3.63 5.88 2.50
CA ILE A 4 2.45 5.29 3.14
C ILE A 4 2.82 3.90 3.66
N LEU A 5 2.44 3.59 4.89
CA LEU A 5 2.48 2.25 5.46
C LEU A 5 1.06 1.73 5.62
N ILE A 6 0.78 0.59 5.00
CA ILE A 6 -0.46 -0.17 5.17
C ILE A 6 -0.20 -1.25 6.21
N ILE A 7 -1.03 -1.29 7.26
CA ILE A 7 -1.10 -2.39 8.22
C ILE A 7 -2.41 -3.11 7.94
N GLU A 8 -2.32 -4.31 7.40
CA GLU A 8 -3.50 -5.09 7.05
C GLU A 8 -3.22 -6.59 7.09
N ASP A 9 -4.16 -7.36 7.65
CA ASP A 9 -4.02 -8.80 7.87
C ASP A 9 -4.28 -9.63 6.61
N GLU A 10 -5.15 -9.15 5.71
CA GLU A 10 -5.41 -9.78 4.41
C GLU A 10 -4.47 -9.26 3.31
N GLN A 11 -3.53 -10.11 2.89
CA GLN A 11 -2.53 -9.77 1.89
C GLN A 11 -3.14 -9.26 0.59
N LYS A 12 -4.24 -9.86 0.11
CA LYS A 12 -4.88 -9.44 -1.15
C LYS A 12 -5.42 -8.01 -1.08
N VAL A 13 -5.93 -7.59 0.08
CA VAL A 13 -6.41 -6.22 0.29
C VAL A 13 -5.22 -5.26 0.24
N SER A 14 -4.12 -5.60 0.91
CA SER A 14 -2.89 -4.78 0.91
C SER A 14 -2.30 -4.59 -0.49
N GLU A 15 -2.34 -5.63 -1.34
CA GLU A 15 -1.84 -5.57 -2.73
C GLU A 15 -2.69 -4.65 -3.61
N VAL A 16 -4.02 -4.74 -3.47
CA VAL A 16 -4.95 -3.89 -4.22
C VAL A 16 -4.77 -2.42 -3.84
N LEU A 17 -4.73 -2.13 -2.53
CA LEU A 17 -4.53 -0.76 -2.03
C LEU A 17 -3.17 -0.19 -2.46
N LYS A 18 -2.11 -1.00 -2.36
CA LYS A 18 -0.77 -0.64 -2.80
C LYS A 18 -0.75 -0.25 -4.28
N ALA A 19 -1.34 -1.05 -5.15
CA ALA A 19 -1.37 -0.75 -6.59
C ALA A 19 -2.06 0.57 -6.92
N TYR A 20 -3.18 0.88 -6.25
CA TYR A 20 -3.87 2.17 -6.44
C TYR A 20 -3.01 3.34 -5.97
N LEU A 21 -2.43 3.26 -4.78
CA LEU A 21 -1.65 4.36 -4.20
C LEU A 21 -0.31 4.56 -4.94
N GLU A 22 0.35 3.49 -5.37
CA GLU A 22 1.55 3.61 -6.21
C GLU A 22 1.23 4.25 -7.58
N ARG A 23 0.05 3.96 -8.16
CA ARG A 23 -0.43 4.62 -9.38
C ARG A 23 -0.61 6.13 -9.20
N GLU A 24 -1.00 6.59 -8.01
CA GLU A 24 -1.12 8.02 -7.67
C GLU A 24 0.23 8.68 -7.32
N GLY A 25 1.34 7.93 -7.37
CA GLY A 25 2.69 8.45 -7.17
C GLY A 25 3.22 8.37 -5.73
N TYR A 26 2.51 7.66 -4.84
CA TYR A 26 2.99 7.41 -3.49
C TYR A 26 3.99 6.25 -3.44
N LYS A 27 4.90 6.27 -2.46
CA LYS A 27 5.72 5.11 -2.13
C LYS A 27 5.05 4.33 -1.00
N VAL A 28 4.69 3.08 -1.27
CA VAL A 28 3.83 2.30 -0.35
C VAL A 28 4.55 1.07 0.19
N TYR A 29 4.44 0.89 1.50
CA TYR A 29 4.95 -0.24 2.25
C TYR A 29 3.76 -1.01 2.87
N CYS A 30 3.87 -2.33 2.95
CA CYS A 30 2.87 -3.17 3.60
C CYS A 30 3.52 -3.98 4.72
N THR A 31 2.83 -4.12 5.84
CA THR A 31 3.12 -5.10 6.89
C THR A 31 1.80 -5.73 7.36
N ALA A 32 1.88 -6.96 7.85
CA ALA A 32 0.83 -7.57 8.65
C ALA A 32 1.05 -7.26 10.14
#